data_AF-A0A351RZN0-F1
#
_entry.id   AF-A0A351RZN0-F1
#
_cell.length_a   1.000
_cell.length_b   1.000
_cell.length_c   1.000
_cell.angle_alpha   90.00
_cell.angle_beta   90.00
_cell.angle_gamma   90.00
#
_symmetry.space_group_name_H-M   'P 1'
#
loop_
_entity.id
_entity.type
_entity.pdbx_description
1 polymer ?
#
loop_
_entity_poly.entity_id
_entity_poly.type
_entity_poly.pdbx_seq_one_letter_code
_entity_poly.pdbx_strand_id
1 'polypeptide(L)'
;MSKINLLSIILITSLLSACGFHTPYKNTPLNASITSTDNNAFTLELKKRFNSEATQSLAIQVGDEAQKKQTSSYDSSGKTSSYTLSLSVPVKVFNNNNK
;
A
#
# COMPACT_ATOMS: atom_id res chain seq x y z
N MET A 1 8.88 -19.48 -41.12
CA MET A 1 7.84 -19.54 -40.06
C MET A 1 8.27 -20.60 -39.06
N SER A 2 8.63 -20.20 -37.84
CA SER A 2 9.13 -21.12 -36.81
C SER A 2 8.00 -22.03 -36.31
N LYS A 3 8.15 -23.36 -36.46
CA LYS A 3 7.21 -24.35 -35.93
C LYS A 3 7.50 -24.50 -34.44
N ILE A 4 6.91 -23.63 -33.62
CA ILE A 4 7.01 -23.76 -32.16
C ILE A 4 6.36 -25.10 -31.80
N ASN A 5 7.17 -26.01 -31.28
CA ASN A 5 6.75 -27.35 -30.90
C ASN A 5 5.80 -27.25 -29.69
N LEU A 6 4.67 -27.95 -29.73
CA LEU A 6 3.68 -27.99 -28.66
C LEU A 6 4.33 -28.37 -27.30
N LEU A 7 5.34 -29.24 -27.34
CA LEU A 7 6.11 -29.63 -26.16
C LEU A 7 6.82 -28.43 -25.50
N SER A 8 7.37 -27.52 -26.32
CA SER A 8 8.04 -26.31 -25.84
C SER A 8 7.05 -25.36 -25.16
N ILE A 9 5.81 -25.27 -25.64
CA ILE A 9 4.77 -24.44 -25.03
C ILE A 9 4.38 -25.01 -23.65
N ILE A 10 4.18 -26.32 -23.56
CA ILE A 10 3.83 -27.01 -22.30
C ILE A 10 4.96 -26.89 -21.26
N LEU A 11 6.21 -27.01 -21.71
CA LEU A 11 7.37 -26.85 -20.84
C LEU A 11 7.46 -25.42 -20.28
N ILE A 12 7.28 -24.40 -21.14
CA ILE A 12 7.33 -23.00 -20.71
C ILE A 12 6.18 -22.67 -19.74
N THR A 13 4.96 -23.14 -20.00
CA THR A 13 3.81 -22.88 -19.12
C THR A 13 3.91 -23.61 -17.78
N SER A 14 4.47 -24.82 -17.76
CA SER A 14 4.72 -25.57 -16.52
C SER A 14 5.84 -24.94 -15.68
N LEU A 15 6.93 -24.47 -16.30
CA LEU A 15 7.98 -23.74 -15.59
C LEU A 15 7.49 -22.40 -15.03
N LEU A 16 6.65 -21.65 -15.77
CA LEU A 16 6.08 -20.38 -15.32
C LEU A 16 5.10 -20.54 -14.14
N SER A 17 4.35 -21.65 -14.10
CA SER A 17 3.42 -21.97 -13.01
C SER A 17 4.11 -22.57 -11.78
N ALA A 18 5.27 -23.22 -11.95
CA ALA A 18 6.09 -23.74 -10.84
C ALA A 18 6.69 -22.62 -9.95
N CYS A 19 6.79 -21.39 -10.45
CA CYS A 19 7.27 -20.24 -9.68
C CYS A 19 6.24 -19.69 -8.67
N GLY A 20 5.09 -20.35 -8.49
CA GLY A 20 4.06 -19.94 -7.52
C GLY A 20 3.35 -18.64 -7.89
N PHE A 21 3.49 -18.15 -9.12
CA PHE A 21 2.75 -17.01 -9.61
C PHE A 21 1.28 -17.39 -9.78
N HIS A 22 0.46 -17.00 -8.82
CA HIS A 22 -0.99 -17.05 -8.93
C HIS A 22 -1.53 -15.63 -9.10
N THR A 23 -2.69 -15.51 -9.72
CA THR A 23 -3.44 -14.26 -9.65
C THR A 23 -3.76 -13.98 -8.17
N PRO A 24 -3.61 -12.74 -7.69
CA PRO A 24 -4.01 -12.39 -6.33
C PRO A 24 -5.47 -12.80 -6.12
N TYR A 25 -5.77 -13.49 -5.02
CA TYR A 25 -7.13 -13.81 -4.66
C TYR A 25 -7.96 -12.53 -4.62
N LYS A 26 -9.21 -12.58 -5.13
CA LYS A 26 -10.15 -11.48 -4.93
C LYS A 26 -10.40 -11.36 -3.44
N ASN A 27 -9.74 -10.40 -2.80
CA ASN A 27 -9.99 -10.10 -1.39
C ASN A 27 -11.46 -9.75 -1.22
N THR A 28 -12.08 -10.29 -0.18
CA THR A 28 -13.43 -9.93 0.22
C THR A 28 -13.50 -8.41 0.39
N PRO A 29 -14.55 -7.74 -0.11
CA PRO A 29 -14.69 -6.30 0.03
C PRO A 29 -14.56 -5.89 1.52
N LEU A 30 -13.57 -5.05 1.82
CA LEU A 30 -13.29 -4.59 3.17
C LEU A 30 -13.88 -3.19 3.36
N ASN A 31 -14.62 -2.99 4.46
CA ASN A 31 -15.10 -1.68 4.88
C ASN A 31 -14.65 -1.36 6.30
N ALA A 32 -14.37 -0.09 6.57
CA ALA A 32 -13.93 0.40 7.86
C ALA A 32 -14.50 1.79 8.18
N SER A 33 -14.74 2.07 9.46
CA SER A 33 -15.01 3.42 9.94
C SER A 33 -13.68 4.14 10.11
N ILE A 34 -13.35 5.08 9.23
CA ILE A 34 -12.07 5.79 9.28
C ILE A 34 -12.28 7.18 9.89
N THR A 35 -11.69 7.38 11.07
CA THR A 35 -11.67 8.63 11.81
C THR A 35 -10.25 9.18 11.87
N SER A 36 -10.10 10.50 11.83
CA SER A 36 -8.81 11.16 11.93
C SER A 36 -8.95 12.43 12.76
N THR A 37 -7.92 12.79 13.54
CA THR A 37 -7.88 14.09 14.25
C THR A 37 -7.95 15.24 13.25
N ASP A 38 -7.20 15.13 12.15
CA ASP A 38 -7.13 16.11 11.07
C ASP A 38 -7.51 15.48 9.72
N ASN A 39 -8.12 16.25 8.83
CA ASN A 39 -8.50 15.77 7.50
C ASN A 39 -7.28 15.83 6.55
N ASN A 40 -6.33 14.93 6.78
CA ASN A 40 -5.05 14.88 6.07
C ASN A 40 -5.11 14.05 4.77
N ALA A 41 -4.14 14.27 3.88
CA ALA A 41 -4.11 13.63 2.56
C ALA A 41 -4.03 12.09 2.66
N PHE A 42 -3.33 11.58 3.67
CA PHE A 42 -3.27 10.15 3.94
C PHE A 42 -4.66 9.55 4.20
N THR A 43 -5.47 10.19 5.05
CA THR A 43 -6.82 9.73 5.39
C THR A 43 -7.74 9.70 4.18
N LEU A 44 -7.64 10.70 3.30
CA LEU A 44 -8.42 10.76 2.07
C LEU A 44 -8.07 9.61 1.12
N GLU A 45 -6.78 9.35 0.91
CA GLU A 45 -6.33 8.23 0.06
C GLU A 45 -6.64 6.87 0.68
N LEU A 46 -6.54 6.75 2.00
CA LEU A 46 -6.90 5.52 2.72
C LEU A 46 -8.38 5.18 2.51
N LYS A 47 -9.28 6.16 2.65
CA LYS A 47 -10.73 5.97 2.45
C LYS A 47 -11.07 5.40 1.07
N LYS A 48 -10.36 5.81 0.01
CA LYS A 48 -10.57 5.31 -1.35
C LYS A 48 -10.26 3.82 -1.52
N ARG A 49 -9.50 3.21 -0.60
CA ARG A 49 -9.13 1.78 -0.66
C ARG A 49 -10.19 0.87 -0.04
N PHE A 50 -11.15 1.42 0.70
CA PHE A 50 -12.22 0.66 1.34
C PHE A 50 -13.50 0.73 0.52
N ASN A 51 -14.24 -0.37 0.48
CA ASN A 51 -15.53 -0.43 -0.16
C ASN A 51 -16.61 0.03 0.82
N SER A 52 -17.15 1.23 0.63
CA SER A 52 -18.20 1.79 1.49
C SER A 52 -19.51 1.00 1.49
N GLU A 53 -19.74 0.16 0.48
CA GLU A 53 -20.96 -0.67 0.35
C GLU A 53 -20.86 -2.00 1.11
N ALA A 54 -19.65 -2.42 1.48
CA ALA A 54 -19.45 -3.66 2.24
C ALA A 54 -19.76 -3.47 3.73
N THR A 55 -20.06 -4.55 4.46
CA THR A 55 -20.32 -4.46 5.91
C THR A 55 -19.09 -3.94 6.65
N GLN A 56 -19.27 -2.91 7.48
CA GLN A 56 -18.21 -2.32 8.26
C GLN A 56 -17.76 -3.26 9.39
N SER A 57 -16.58 -3.86 9.23
CA SER A 57 -16.00 -4.82 10.17
C SER A 57 -14.88 -4.22 11.03
N LEU A 58 -14.32 -3.08 10.60
CA LEU A 58 -13.19 -2.44 11.25
C LEU A 58 -13.49 -0.98 11.63
N ALA A 59 -12.79 -0.49 12.65
CA ALA A 59 -12.65 0.93 12.96
C ALA A 59 -11.17 1.30 12.90
N ILE A 60 -10.85 2.38 12.19
CA ILE A 60 -9.49 2.87 12.01
C ILE A 60 -9.43 4.29 12.55
N GLN A 61 -8.50 4.52 13.47
CA GLN A 61 -8.18 5.84 13.99
C GLN A 61 -6.82 6.25 13.45
N VAL A 62 -6.80 7.35 12.71
CA VAL A 62 -5.60 7.99 12.17
C VAL A 62 -5.26 9.16 13.09
N GLY A 63 -4.06 9.16 13.67
CA GLY A 63 -3.59 10.29 14.46
C GLY A 63 -2.87 11.34 13.61
N ASP A 64 -2.25 12.28 14.30
CA ASP A 64 -1.63 13.46 13.67
C ASP A 64 -0.44 13.08 12.80
N GLU A 65 -0.31 13.73 11.65
CA GLU A 65 0.82 13.50 10.76
C GLU A 65 2.08 14.21 11.28
N ALA A 66 3.17 13.48 11.39
CA ALA A 66 4.48 14.05 11.70
C ALA A 66 5.35 14.08 10.45
N GLN A 67 5.71 15.29 10.00
CA GLN A 67 6.61 15.50 8.87
C GLN A 67 7.99 15.95 9.36
N LYS A 68 9.03 15.31 8.83
CA LYS A 68 10.43 15.66 9.11
C LYS A 68 11.17 15.89 7.81
N LYS A 69 11.97 16.95 7.79
CA LYS A 69 12.91 17.28 6.71
C LYS A 69 14.30 17.39 7.31
N GLN A 70 15.21 16.56 6.83
CA GLN A 70 16.60 16.53 7.29
C GLN A 70 17.53 16.70 6.10
N THR A 71 18.60 17.48 6.25
CA THR A 71 19.63 17.58 5.22
C THR A 71 20.29 16.22 5.06
N SER A 72 20.31 15.71 3.83
CA SER A 72 20.93 14.42 3.52
C SER A 72 22.33 14.56 2.95
N SER A 73 22.64 15.68 2.30
CA SER A 73 23.96 15.94 1.71
C SER A 73 24.21 17.43 1.52
N TYR A 74 25.50 17.76 1.39
CA TYR A 74 25.98 19.09 1.04
C TYR A 74 26.76 19.03 -0.29
N ASP A 75 26.80 20.13 -1.03
CA ASP A 75 27.66 20.29 -2.21
C ASP A 75 29.09 20.70 -1.81
N SER A 76 29.98 20.86 -2.80
CA SER A 76 31.38 21.25 -2.61
C SER A 76 31.56 22.66 -2.02
N SER A 77 30.52 23.51 -2.07
CA SER A 77 30.50 24.83 -1.43
C SER A 77 29.96 24.78 0.01
N GLY A 78 29.63 23.58 0.52
CA GLY A 78 29.06 23.38 1.86
C GLY A 78 27.58 23.74 1.96
N LYS A 79 26.88 23.96 0.84
CA LYS A 79 25.43 24.23 0.84
C LYS A 79 24.64 22.94 0.75
N THR A 80 23.46 22.90 1.38
CA THR A 80 22.59 21.73 1.31
C THR A 80 22.23 21.42 -0.14
N SER A 81 22.53 20.19 -0.59
CA SER A 81 22.24 19.72 -1.96
C SER A 81 21.05 18.78 -2.03
N SER A 82 20.71 18.10 -0.93
CA SER A 82 19.53 17.23 -0.87
C SER A 82 18.96 17.08 0.54
N TYR A 83 17.73 16.57 0.61
CA TYR A 83 17.02 16.34 1.86
C TYR A 83 16.42 14.92 1.90
N THR A 84 16.40 14.33 3.08
CA THR A 84 15.52 13.22 3.41
C THR A 84 14.21 13.78 3.95
N LEU A 85 13.10 13.38 3.34
CA LEU A 85 11.75 13.68 3.81
C LEU A 85 11.16 12.42 4.45
N SER A 86 10.56 12.56 5.62
CA SER A 86 9.87 11.47 6.30
C SER A 86 8.50 11.93 6.74
N LEU A 87 7.47 11.16 6.37
CA LEU A 87 6.10 11.31 6.84
C LEU A 87 5.79 10.11 7.73
N SER A 88 5.33 10.37 8.95
CA SER A 88 4.90 9.33 9.89
C SER A 88 3.45 9.59 10.25
N VAL A 89 2.61 8.56 10.10
CA VAL A 89 1.18 8.62 10.42
C VAL A 89 0.86 7.48 11.39
N PRO A 90 0.54 7.76 12.66
CA PRO A 90 0.15 6.73 13.61
C PRO A 90 -1.26 6.23 13.27
N VAL A 91 -1.42 4.91 13.18
CA VAL A 91 -2.70 4.26 12.85
C VAL A 91 -3.02 3.22 13.90
N LYS A 92 -4.25 3.26 14.41
CA LYS A 92 -4.82 2.21 15.27
C LYS A 92 -5.97 1.53 14.52
N VAL A 93 -6.02 0.21 14.60
CA VAL A 93 -7.06 -0.61 13.94
C VAL A 93 -7.74 -1.47 15.00
N PHE A 94 -9.07 -1.41 15.01
CA PHE A 94 -9.93 -2.14 15.93
C PHE A 94 -10.93 -2.97 15.11
N ASN A 95 -11.37 -4.10 15.66
CA ASN A 95 -12.63 -4.70 15.22
C ASN A 95 -13.77 -3.76 15.63
N ASN A 96 -14.82 -3.66 14.79
CA ASN A 96 -15.93 -2.74 15.02
C ASN A 96 -16.65 -2.98 16.38
N ASN A 97 -16.52 -4.18 16.96
CA ASN A 97 -17.10 -4.55 18.25
C ASN A 97 -16.31 -4.03 19.46
N ASN A 98 -15.07 -3.57 19.28
CA ASN A 98 -14.15 -3.15 20.36
C ASN A 98 -13.73 -1.68 20.19
N LYS A 99 -14.66 -0.85 19.70
CA LYS A 99 -14.42 0.55 19.31
C LYS A 99 -14.06 1.45 20.48
#